data_AF-A0A929VBC4-F1
#
_entry.id   AF-A0A929VBC4-F1
#
_cell.length_a   1.000
_cell.length_b   1.000
_cell.length_c   1.000
_cell.angle_alpha   90.00
_cell.angle_beta   90.00
_cell.angle_gamma   90.00
#
_symmetry.space_group_name_H-M   'P 1'
#
loop_
_entity.id
_entity.type
_entity.pdbx_description
1 polymer ?
#
loop_
_entity_poly.entity_id
_entity_poly.type
_entity_poly.pdbx_seq_one_letter_code
_entity_poly.pdbx_strand_id
1 'polypeptide(L)'
;SQPFYENTTIIISGDHLGMQTSYYDEKIGGTNYQRTIYNTFINPAISTSHSKNRQFTTFDMYPSTLAALGVKIDGDRLGLGTNLFSGKKTLVEQYGGIENLNSELSKRSAYYENKIFTKSGN
;
A
#
# COMPACT_ATOMS: atom_id res chain seq x y z
N SER A 1 -13.08 20.81 20.62
CA SER A 1 -12.21 20.19 19.62
C SER A 1 -10.76 20.57 19.92
N GLN A 2 -9.77 19.78 19.46
CA GLN A 2 -8.36 20.13 19.59
C GLN A 2 -7.96 21.10 18.46
N PRO A 3 -7.18 22.17 18.72
CA PRO A 3 -6.84 23.18 17.70
C PRO A 3 -6.15 22.65 16.45
N PHE A 4 -5.44 21.52 16.56
CA PHE A 4 -4.72 20.90 15.45
C PHE A 4 -5.61 20.02 14.54
N TYR A 5 -6.85 19.70 14.94
CA TYR A 5 -7.68 18.69 14.27
C TYR A 5 -7.90 18.97 12.78
N GLU A 6 -8.24 20.22 12.42
CA GLU A 6 -8.54 20.62 11.04
C GLU A 6 -7.37 20.46 10.07
N ASN A 7 -6.13 20.53 10.57
CA ASN A 7 -4.91 20.41 9.77
C ASN A 7 -4.07 19.19 10.19
N THR A 8 -4.74 18.12 10.64
CA THR A 8 -4.10 16.86 10.99
C THR A 8 -4.68 15.74 10.15
N THR A 9 -3.85 15.15 9.29
CA THR A 9 -4.15 13.87 8.67
C THR A 9 -3.80 12.74 9.63
N ILE A 10 -4.75 11.82 9.85
CA ILE A 10 -4.55 10.62 10.67
C ILE A 10 -4.56 9.41 9.74
N ILE A 11 -3.56 8.55 9.90
CA ILE A 11 -3.44 7.30 9.14
C ILE A 11 -3.39 6.16 10.15
N ILE A 12 -4.34 5.24 10.04
CA ILE A 12 -4.31 3.98 10.77
C ILE A 12 -3.92 2.91 9.76
N SER A 13 -2.83 2.19 10.01
CA SER A 13 -2.31 1.16 9.13
C SER A 13 -2.09 -0.12 9.92
N GLY A 14 -2.65 -1.23 9.45
CA GLY A 14 -2.26 -2.56 9.90
C GLY A 14 -0.91 -2.94 9.30
N ASP A 15 -0.08 -3.65 10.06
CA ASP A 15 1.23 -4.14 9.63
C ASP A 15 1.13 -5.56 9.06
N HIS A 16 0.43 -6.46 9.73
CA HIS A 16 0.21 -7.83 9.29
C HIS A 16 -1.12 -8.42 9.78
N LEU A 17 -1.50 -9.58 9.22
CA LEU A 17 -2.64 -10.34 9.70
C LEU A 17 -2.32 -11.01 11.04
N GLY A 18 -3.30 -11.09 11.95
CA GLY A 18 -3.17 -11.89 13.16
C GLY A 18 -2.93 -13.36 12.84
N MET A 19 -2.02 -14.01 13.58
CA MET A 19 -1.58 -15.40 13.32
C MET A 19 -2.35 -16.47 14.10
N GLN A 20 -3.46 -16.13 14.77
CA GLN A 20 -4.27 -17.08 15.54
C GLN A 20 -5.14 -17.97 14.63
N THR A 21 -4.52 -18.92 13.93
CA THR A 21 -5.14 -19.75 12.89
C THR A 21 -6.42 -20.42 13.36
N SER A 22 -6.42 -21.12 14.50
CA SER A 22 -7.61 -21.84 15.01
C SER A 22 -8.81 -20.92 15.27
N TYR A 23 -8.58 -19.73 15.81
CA TYR A 23 -9.63 -18.75 16.03
C TYR A 23 -10.25 -18.29 14.71
N TYR A 24 -9.43 -17.98 13.71
CA TYR A 24 -9.94 -17.54 12.40
C TYR A 24 -10.59 -18.68 11.62
N ASP A 25 -10.05 -19.89 11.68
CA ASP A 25 -10.65 -21.05 11.03
C ASP A 25 -12.04 -21.34 11.59
N GLU A 26 -12.21 -21.26 12.92
CA GLU A 26 -13.51 -21.42 13.58
C GLU A 26 -14.51 -20.34 13.13
N LYS A 27 -14.09 -19.08 13.01
CA LYS A 27 -15.00 -17.97 12.70
C LYS A 27 -15.30 -17.79 11.21
N ILE A 28 -14.32 -18.04 10.35
CA ILE A 28 -14.38 -17.66 8.93
C ILE A 28 -13.80 -18.72 7.97
N GLY A 29 -13.30 -19.85 8.46
CA GLY A 29 -12.65 -20.89 7.63
C GLY A 29 -13.56 -21.56 6.60
N GLY A 30 -14.88 -21.54 6.80
CA GLY A 30 -15.87 -22.06 5.85
C GLY A 30 -16.42 -21.02 4.86
N THR A 31 -15.84 -19.83 4.80
CA THR A 31 -16.34 -18.71 3.99
C THR A 31 -15.38 -18.39 2.85
N ASN A 32 -15.88 -17.69 1.83
CA ASN A 32 -15.03 -17.12 0.76
C ASN A 32 -14.38 -15.79 1.17
N TYR A 33 -14.36 -15.46 2.47
CA TYR A 33 -13.79 -14.21 2.96
C TYR A 33 -12.27 -14.29 2.98
N GLN A 34 -11.62 -13.45 2.18
CA GLN A 34 -10.17 -13.27 2.23
C GLN A 34 -9.82 -12.21 3.26
N ARG A 35 -9.04 -12.59 4.27
CA ARG A 35 -8.56 -11.65 5.31
C ARG A 35 -7.62 -10.61 4.71
N THR A 36 -7.80 -9.36 5.12
CA THR A 36 -6.91 -8.25 4.75
C THR A 36 -6.53 -7.44 5.99
N ILE A 37 -5.42 -6.70 5.92
CA ILE A 37 -5.13 -5.67 6.91
C ILE A 37 -6.13 -4.51 6.77
N TYR A 38 -6.42 -3.84 7.87
CA TYR A 38 -7.23 -2.63 7.88
C TYR A 38 -6.35 -1.41 7.71
N ASN A 39 -6.74 -0.50 6.82
CA ASN A 39 -6.08 0.80 6.63
C ASN A 39 -7.15 1.88 6.49
N THR A 40 -6.94 3.05 7.10
CA THR A 40 -7.82 4.22 6.90
C THR A 40 -7.05 5.53 6.94
N PHE A 41 -7.51 6.47 6.11
CA PHE A 41 -7.04 7.84 6.05
C PHE A 41 -8.18 8.74 6.52
N ILE A 42 -7.92 9.55 7.55
CA ILE A 42 -8.88 10.46 8.14
C ILE A 42 -8.33 11.87 7.98
N ASN A 43 -9.19 12.79 7.53
CA ASN A 43 -8.83 14.17 7.19
C ASN A 43 -7.61 14.29 6.25
N PRO A 44 -7.56 13.54 5.12
CA PRO A 44 -6.54 13.80 4.12
C PRO A 44 -6.75 15.20 3.51
N ALA A 45 -5.66 15.90 3.23
CA ALA A 45 -5.67 17.20 2.54
C ALA A 45 -6.08 17.09 1.05
N ILE A 46 -6.27 15.87 0.55
CA ILE A 46 -6.68 15.55 -0.81
C ILE A 46 -7.94 14.67 -0.82
N SER A 47 -8.79 14.85 -1.82
CA SER A 47 -9.95 14.00 -2.08
C SER A 47 -9.72 13.10 -3.30
N THR A 48 -10.45 11.99 -3.37
CA THR A 48 -10.36 11.07 -4.51
C THR A 48 -11.70 10.37 -4.75
N SER A 49 -11.99 10.07 -6.01
CA SER A 49 -13.08 9.18 -6.42
C SER A 49 -12.62 7.72 -6.59
N HIS A 50 -11.32 7.43 -6.43
CA HIS A 50 -10.71 6.12 -6.64
C HIS A 50 -10.51 5.31 -5.34
N SER A 51 -11.39 5.51 -4.34
CA SER A 51 -11.26 4.91 -3.01
C SER A 51 -11.89 3.53 -2.85
N LYS A 52 -12.51 2.97 -3.90
CA LYS A 52 -13.23 1.69 -3.85
C LYS A 52 -12.58 0.64 -4.73
N ASN A 53 -12.62 -0.61 -4.29
CA ASN A 53 -12.19 -1.80 -5.04
C ASN A 53 -10.75 -1.73 -5.59
N ARG A 54 -9.87 -0.99 -4.91
CA ARG A 54 -8.45 -0.93 -5.23
C ARG A 54 -7.74 -2.16 -4.69
N GLN A 55 -6.84 -2.75 -5.47
CA GLN A 55 -5.89 -3.74 -4.97
C GLN A 55 -4.54 -3.05 -4.74
N PHE A 56 -3.96 -3.19 -3.56
CA PHE A 56 -2.74 -2.48 -3.19
C PHE A 56 -1.90 -3.25 -2.17
N THR A 57 -0.67 -2.80 -1.96
CA THR A 57 0.28 -3.35 -0.99
C THR A 57 0.80 -2.25 -0.06
N THR A 58 1.60 -2.64 0.92
CA THR A 58 2.31 -1.69 1.78
C THR A 58 3.22 -0.72 1.01
N PHE A 59 3.69 -1.07 -0.20
CA PHE A 59 4.46 -0.14 -1.03
C PHE A 59 3.70 1.14 -1.35
N ASP A 60 2.38 1.03 -1.52
CA ASP A 60 1.51 2.15 -1.90
C ASP A 60 1.27 3.12 -0.73
N MET A 61 1.55 2.70 0.52
CA MET A 61 1.34 3.55 1.70
C MET A 61 2.31 4.74 1.76
N TYR A 62 3.54 4.61 1.26
CA TYR A 62 4.50 5.71 1.26
C TYR A 62 4.04 6.91 0.41
N PRO A 63 3.80 6.78 -0.90
CA PRO A 63 3.29 7.89 -1.70
C PRO A 63 1.89 8.34 -1.26
N SER A 64 1.03 7.42 -0.80
CA SER A 64 -0.31 7.79 -0.32
C SER A 64 -0.29 8.63 0.95
N THR A 65 0.66 8.37 1.86
CA THR A 65 0.86 9.18 3.07
C THR A 65 1.24 10.61 2.72
N LEU A 66 2.21 10.79 1.81
CA LEU A 66 2.62 12.13 1.38
C LEU A 66 1.50 12.86 0.63
N ALA A 67 0.77 12.17 -0.24
CA ALA A 67 -0.39 12.74 -0.92
C ALA A 67 -1.50 13.13 0.08
N ALA A 68 -1.75 12.31 1.11
CA ALA A 68 -2.70 12.62 2.17
C ALA A 68 -2.30 13.88 2.96
N LEU A 69 -1.00 14.15 3.10
CA LEU A 69 -0.45 15.37 3.68
C LEU A 69 -0.45 16.58 2.71
N GLY A 70 -0.96 16.42 1.48
CA GLY A 70 -1.04 17.48 0.48
C GLY A 70 0.20 17.66 -0.40
N VAL A 71 1.17 16.75 -0.32
CA VAL A 71 2.37 16.78 -1.16
C VAL A 71 2.02 16.35 -2.59
N LYS A 72 2.46 17.14 -3.57
CA LYS A 72 2.35 16.77 -4.99
C LYS A 72 3.50 15.84 -5.36
N ILE A 73 3.16 14.68 -5.92
CA ILE A 73 4.10 13.64 -6.32
C ILE A 73 4.09 13.54 -7.84
N ASP A 74 5.21 13.85 -8.47
CA ASP A 74 5.33 13.75 -9.92
C ASP A 74 5.09 12.31 -10.37
N GLY A 75 4.10 12.15 -11.24
CA GLY A 75 3.73 10.84 -11.76
C GLY A 75 3.05 9.90 -10.76
N ASP A 76 2.65 10.34 -9.56
CA ASP A 76 1.92 9.55 -8.55
C ASP A 76 2.62 8.25 -8.12
N ARG A 77 3.95 8.20 -8.19
CA ARG A 77 4.75 7.02 -7.83
C ARG A 77 6.00 7.41 -7.06
N LEU A 78 6.30 6.63 -6.02
CA LEU A 78 7.57 6.70 -5.29
C LEU A 78 8.00 5.28 -4.96
N GLY A 79 9.24 4.93 -5.32
CA GLY A 79 9.70 3.53 -5.27
C GLY A 79 8.78 2.60 -6.07
N LEU A 80 8.38 1.49 -5.45
CA LEU A 80 7.39 0.55 -6.03
C LEU A 80 5.93 0.96 -5.73
N GLY A 81 5.73 2.01 -4.96
CA GLY A 81 4.41 2.46 -4.53
C GLY A 81 3.70 3.35 -5.54
N THR A 82 2.37 3.32 -5.47
CA THR A 82 1.45 4.19 -6.21
C THR A 82 0.62 4.99 -5.24
N ASN A 83 0.43 6.28 -5.51
CA ASN A 83 -0.50 7.10 -4.75
C ASN A 83 -1.94 6.57 -4.90
N LEU A 84 -2.55 6.08 -3.82
CA LEU A 84 -3.90 5.52 -3.81
C LEU A 84 -4.99 6.58 -4.00
N PHE A 85 -4.68 7.86 -3.78
CA PHE A 85 -5.59 8.96 -4.10
C PHE A 85 -5.63 9.27 -5.61
N SER A 86 -4.65 8.77 -6.38
CA SER A 86 -4.62 8.92 -7.83
C SER A 86 -5.48 7.86 -8.54
N GLY A 87 -5.82 8.15 -9.80
CA GLY A 87 -6.43 7.17 -10.71
C GLY A 87 -5.44 6.16 -11.32
N LYS A 88 -4.16 6.20 -10.94
CA LYS A 88 -3.16 5.28 -11.50
C LYS A 88 -3.29 3.90 -10.88
N LYS A 89 -3.19 2.87 -11.72
CA LYS A 89 -3.16 1.47 -11.29
C LYS A 89 -1.95 1.20 -10.39
N THR A 90 -2.14 0.51 -9.27
CA THR A 90 -1.04 -0.04 -8.47
C THR A 90 -0.26 -1.09 -9.27
N LEU A 91 0.88 -1.55 -8.76
CA LEU A 91 1.56 -2.68 -9.38
C LEU A 91 0.71 -3.95 -9.32
N VAL A 92 0.00 -4.20 -8.21
CA VAL A 92 -0.92 -5.35 -8.09
C VAL A 92 -1.98 -5.32 -9.18
N GLU A 93 -2.58 -4.14 -9.40
CA GLU A 93 -3.62 -3.94 -10.42
C GLU A 93 -3.06 -4.07 -11.85
N GLN A 94 -1.80 -3.70 -12.08
CA GLN A 94 -1.14 -3.84 -13.39
C GLN A 94 -0.77 -5.28 -13.72
N TYR A 95 -0.24 -6.02 -12.75
CA TYR A 95 0.14 -7.42 -12.92
C TYR A 95 -1.04 -8.39 -12.77
N GLY A 96 -2.24 -7.89 -12.46
CA GLY A 96 -3.46 -8.69 -12.40
C GLY A 96 -3.59 -9.54 -11.14
N GLY A 97 -2.93 -9.15 -10.05
CA GLY A 97 -3.02 -9.84 -8.77
C GLY A 97 -1.70 -9.91 -8.02
N ILE A 98 -1.78 -10.26 -6.72
CA ILE A 98 -0.62 -10.29 -5.82
C ILE A 98 0.35 -11.43 -6.17
N GLU A 99 -0.16 -12.56 -6.66
CA GLU A 99 0.67 -13.71 -7.04
C GLU A 99 1.58 -13.38 -8.23
N ASN A 100 1.03 -12.74 -9.25
CA ASN A 100 1.80 -12.30 -10.41
C ASN A 100 2.83 -11.23 -10.01
N LEU A 101 2.45 -10.26 -9.17
CA LEU A 101 3.41 -9.29 -8.65
C LEU A 101 4.55 -9.97 -7.87
N ASN A 102 4.24 -10.93 -7.00
CA ASN A 102 5.25 -11.68 -6.24
C ASN A 102 6.18 -12.50 -7.15
N SER A 103 5.63 -13.09 -8.22
CA SER A 103 6.43 -13.78 -9.24
C SER A 103 7.44 -12.85 -9.89
N GLU A 104 7.01 -11.64 -10.27
CA GLU A 104 7.91 -10.62 -10.84
C GLU A 104 8.96 -10.13 -9.84
N LEU A 105 8.57 -9.87 -8.59
CA LEU A 105 9.48 -9.41 -7.53
C LEU A 105 10.52 -10.47 -7.15
N SER A 106 10.21 -11.75 -7.32
CA SER A 106 11.13 -12.86 -7.03
C SER A 106 12.20 -13.05 -8.12
N LYS A 107 12.05 -12.39 -9.27
CA LYS A 107 13.02 -12.51 -10.36
C LYS A 107 14.32 -11.80 -10.00
N ARG A 108 15.42 -12.42 -10.41
CA ARG A 108 16.75 -11.83 -10.31
C ARG A 108 16.83 -10.58 -11.18
N SER A 109 17.29 -9.46 -10.62
CA SER A 109 17.49 -8.21 -11.34
C SER A 109 18.96 -7.81 -11.35
N ALA A 110 19.61 -7.97 -12.50
CA ALA A 110 21.00 -7.53 -12.68
C ALA A 110 21.15 -6.02 -12.45
N TYR A 111 20.10 -5.23 -12.72
CA TYR A 111 20.09 -3.81 -12.39
C TYR A 111 20.10 -3.59 -10.88
N TYR A 112 19.19 -4.23 -10.15
CA TYR A 112 19.13 -4.13 -8.69
C TYR A 112 20.46 -4.55 -8.05
N GLU A 113 21.01 -5.70 -8.48
CA GLU A 113 22.29 -6.19 -8.00
C GLU A 113 23.41 -5.18 -8.24
N ASN A 114 23.59 -4.73 -9.48
CA ASN A 114 24.75 -3.92 -9.85
C ASN A 114 24.63 -2.43 -9.50
N LYS A 115 23.42 -1.90 -9.29
CA LYS A 115 23.19 -0.46 -9.12
C LYS A 115 22.65 -0.07 -7.76
N ILE A 116 21.99 -0.99 -7.05
CA ILE A 116 21.39 -0.72 -5.74
C ILE A 116 22.11 -1.53 -4.67
N PHE A 117 22.20 -2.86 -4.85
CA PHE A 117 22.77 -3.77 -3.87
C PHE A 117 24.30 -3.60 -3.71
N THR A 118 25.08 -3.71 -4.80
CA THR A 118 26.56 -3.63 -4.73
C THR A 118 27.09 -2.21 -4.52
N LYS A 119 26.29 -1.18 -4.80
CA LYS A 119 26.70 0.23 -4.62
C LYS A 119 26.73 0.66 -3.15
N SER A 120 26.24 -0.17 -2.23
CA SER A 120 26.19 0.13 -0.79
C SER A 120 27.48 -0.24 -0.03
N GLY A 121 28.57 -0.56 -0.75
CA GLY A 121 29.79 -1.11 -0.14
C GLY A 121 31.11 -0.66 -0.75
N ASN A 122 31.22 0.57 -1.25
CA ASN A 122 32.50 1.26 -1.54
C ASN A 122 32.39 2.74 -1.20
#